data_AF-A0A9W6STA6-F1
#
_entry.id   AF-A0A9W6STA6-F1
#
_cell.length_a   1.000
_cell.length_b   1.000
_cell.length_c   1.000
_cell.angle_alpha   90.00
_cell.angle_beta   90.00
_cell.angle_gamma   90.00
#
_symmetry.space_group_name_H-M   'P 1'
#
loop_
_entity.id
_entity.type
_entity.pdbx_description
1 polymer ?
#
loop_
_entity_poly.entity_id
_entity_poly.type
_entity_poly.pdbx_seq_one_letter_code
_entity_poly.pdbx_strand_id
1 'polypeptide(L)'
;MHPWHESGGGEPVIDLGAVDGESTWEPADTPAPRDRPPAQPSTRWVLVTVTIVLTAVATLASAVLFQRCTAPETPPAAAPPPNNAAELTRWVLSEAPAEFEGEVMLLSQLGGPPTGEVARVVAPGSYRLHMRCGMLGAQARRLTTSFDLQVSTTAGAYMVSMPCPSTVVRMEHVLTFTELGGLSLGGYLSAPEDAAPYVVAVWLVPEEGD
;
A
#
# COMPACT_ATOMS: atom_id res chain seq x y z
N MET A 1 60.13 52.90 -2.02
CA MET A 1 58.73 52.84 -2.48
C MET A 1 57.84 53.00 -1.24
N HIS A 2 57.18 54.17 -1.09
CA HIS A 2 56.06 54.39 -0.16
C HIS A 2 54.75 54.26 -0.97
N PRO A 3 53.61 53.83 -0.39
CA PRO A 3 52.75 54.65 0.51
C PRO A 3 52.21 53.90 1.76
N TRP A 4 52.10 54.50 2.95
CA TRP A 4 51.00 55.31 3.54
C TRP A 4 49.64 54.62 3.67
N HIS A 5 49.17 54.38 4.92
CA HIS A 5 47.96 55.01 5.46
C HIS A 5 47.78 54.80 6.99
N GLU A 6 47.54 55.91 7.70
CA GLU A 6 47.04 56.05 9.06
C GLU A 6 45.55 55.66 9.18
N SER A 7 45.12 55.22 10.37
CA SER A 7 44.17 55.99 11.22
C SER A 7 43.80 55.22 12.49
N GLY A 8 43.98 55.88 13.64
CA GLY A 8 43.42 55.48 14.92
C GLY A 8 41.99 55.99 15.12
N GLY A 9 41.39 55.64 16.26
CA GLY A 9 40.11 56.19 16.69
C GLY A 9 39.58 55.46 17.92
N GLY A 10 39.90 56.02 19.10
CA GLY A 10 39.46 55.54 20.41
C GLY A 10 38.00 55.88 20.73
N GLU A 11 37.56 55.23 21.80
CA GLU A 11 36.21 55.09 22.36
C GLU A 11 35.51 56.40 22.84
N PRO A 12 34.19 56.32 23.13
CA PRO A 12 33.28 57.45 23.28
C PRO A 12 32.92 57.78 24.73
N VAL A 13 32.48 59.01 25.01
CA VAL A 13 31.64 59.34 26.18
C VAL A 13 30.68 60.48 25.83
N ILE A 14 29.40 60.25 26.13
CA ILE A 14 28.26 61.19 26.07
C ILE A 14 28.09 61.80 27.45
N ASP A 15 27.81 63.11 27.58
CA ASP A 15 26.85 63.58 28.59
C ASP A 15 26.23 64.95 28.24
N LEU A 16 25.06 65.13 28.84
CA LEU A 16 23.87 65.91 28.55
C LEU A 16 23.89 67.36 29.05
N GLY A 17 23.00 68.16 28.45
CA GLY A 17 22.15 69.07 29.22
C GLY A 17 22.44 70.55 29.08
N ALA A 18 21.54 71.26 28.39
CA ALA A 18 20.79 72.43 28.88
C ALA A 18 20.19 73.21 27.70
N VAL A 19 18.91 73.54 27.77
CA VAL A 19 18.37 74.93 27.79
C VAL A 19 16.85 74.86 27.69
N ASP A 20 16.20 75.40 28.72
CA ASP A 20 14.76 75.63 28.88
C ASP A 20 14.28 76.93 28.19
N GLY A 21 12.95 77.03 27.98
CA GLY A 21 12.18 78.27 27.84
C GLY A 21 11.57 78.50 26.44
N GLU A 22 10.30 78.12 26.16
CA GLU A 22 9.01 78.78 26.51
C GLU A 22 8.89 80.18 25.85
N SER A 23 8.04 80.45 24.86
CA SER A 23 6.57 80.56 24.79
C SER A 23 6.22 80.99 23.34
N THR A 24 5.14 80.58 22.69
CA THR A 24 3.79 81.18 22.79
C THR A 24 2.76 80.28 22.10
N TRP A 25 1.63 80.05 22.75
CA TRP A 25 0.49 79.26 22.27
C TRP A 25 -0.58 80.15 21.64
N GLU A 26 -1.16 79.68 20.53
CA GLU A 26 -2.38 80.23 19.91
C GLU A 26 -3.41 79.08 19.82
N PRO A 27 -4.65 79.23 20.35
CA PRO A 27 -5.56 78.10 20.45
C PRO A 27 -6.32 77.91 19.14
N ALA A 28 -6.02 76.83 18.41
CA ALA A 28 -6.89 76.36 17.34
C ALA A 28 -8.04 75.55 17.95
N ASP A 29 -9.26 76.01 17.74
CA ASP A 29 -10.52 75.34 18.03
C ASP A 29 -10.46 73.85 17.67
N THR A 30 -10.67 72.98 18.66
CA THR A 30 -10.81 71.54 18.45
C THR A 30 -12.29 71.24 18.19
N PRO A 31 -12.72 70.87 16.98
CA PRO A 31 -14.09 70.40 16.79
C PRO A 31 -14.24 69.02 17.43
N ALA A 32 -15.29 68.84 18.23
CA ALA A 32 -15.63 67.58 18.86
C ALA A 32 -15.71 66.42 17.83
N PRO A 33 -15.35 65.18 18.20
CA PRO A 33 -15.44 64.05 17.29
C PRO A 33 -16.92 63.82 16.95
N ARG A 34 -17.29 64.02 15.69
CA ARG A 34 -18.57 63.53 15.18
C ARG A 34 -18.52 62.01 15.18
N ASP A 35 -19.40 61.39 15.94
CA ASP A 35 -19.74 59.97 15.81
C ASP A 35 -20.06 59.67 14.35
N ARG A 36 -19.13 59.02 13.65
CA ARG A 36 -19.43 58.39 12.35
C ARG A 36 -20.13 57.07 12.67
N PRO A 37 -21.34 56.81 12.14
CA PRO A 37 -21.86 55.45 12.16
C PRO A 37 -20.90 54.55 11.37
N PRO A 38 -20.68 53.29 11.78
CA PRO A 38 -19.80 52.39 11.06
C PRO A 38 -20.27 52.28 9.61
N ALA A 39 -19.34 52.45 8.67
CA ALA A 39 -19.63 52.39 7.25
C ALA A 39 -20.34 51.07 6.94
N GLN A 40 -21.64 51.15 6.62
CA GLN A 40 -22.44 49.99 6.28
C GLN A 40 -21.87 49.43 4.96
N PRO A 41 -21.33 48.19 4.94
CA PRO A 41 -20.74 47.64 3.74
C PRO A 41 -21.85 47.52 2.70
N SER A 42 -21.67 48.16 1.54
CA SER A 42 -22.69 48.11 0.49
C SER A 42 -22.89 46.66 0.08
N THR A 43 -24.14 46.25 -0.15
CA THR A 43 -24.54 44.87 -0.46
C THR A 43 -23.71 44.24 -1.59
N ARG A 44 -23.17 45.06 -2.48
CA ARG A 44 -22.23 44.66 -3.54
C ARG A 44 -20.91 44.12 -2.99
N TRP A 45 -20.32 44.74 -1.97
CA TRP A 45 -19.07 44.27 -1.35
C TRP A 45 -19.26 42.94 -0.62
N VAL A 46 -20.42 42.75 0.04
CA VAL A 46 -20.77 41.48 0.69
C VAL A 46 -20.92 40.36 -0.34
N LEU A 47 -21.61 40.62 -1.46
CA LEU A 47 -21.75 39.62 -2.53
C LEU A 47 -20.39 39.27 -3.17
N VAL A 48 -19.53 40.26 -3.39
CA VAL A 48 -18.18 40.02 -3.93
C VAL A 48 -17.34 39.17 -2.96
N THR A 49 -17.36 39.48 -1.66
CA THR A 49 -16.62 38.69 -0.66
C THR A 49 -17.16 37.27 -0.56
N VAL A 50 -18.47 37.08 -0.52
CA VAL A 50 -19.11 35.75 -0.52
C VAL A 50 -18.71 34.95 -1.77
N THR A 51 -18.70 35.59 -2.94
CA THR A 51 -18.34 34.93 -4.21
C THR A 51 -16.88 34.48 -4.19
N ILE A 52 -15.96 35.32 -3.71
CA ILE A 52 -14.52 34.99 -3.58
C ILE A 52 -14.29 33.84 -2.61
N VAL A 53 -14.99 33.83 -1.47
CA VAL A 53 -14.89 32.75 -0.48
C VAL A 53 -15.39 31.43 -1.06
N LEU A 54 -16.52 31.45 -1.78
CA LEU A 54 -17.07 30.26 -2.45
C LEU A 54 -16.12 29.70 -3.51
N THR A 55 -15.52 30.54 -4.36
CA THR A 55 -14.52 30.06 -5.33
C THR A 55 -13.27 29.52 -4.65
N ALA A 56 -12.78 30.16 -3.57
CA ALA A 56 -11.63 29.66 -2.83
C ALA A 56 -11.89 28.30 -2.16
N VAL A 57 -13.09 28.10 -1.62
CA VAL A 57 -13.49 26.80 -1.03
C VAL A 57 -13.62 25.73 -2.11
N ALA A 58 -14.19 26.06 -3.27
CA ALA A 58 -14.32 25.12 -4.37
C ALA A 58 -12.95 24.71 -4.96
N THR A 59 -12.00 25.64 -5.07
CA THR A 59 -10.64 25.33 -5.55
C THR A 59 -9.85 24.51 -4.54
N LEU A 60 -9.97 24.81 -3.25
CA LEU A 60 -9.37 24.01 -2.18
C LEU A 60 -9.96 22.60 -2.13
N ALA A 61 -11.29 22.45 -2.22
CA ALA A 61 -11.95 21.16 -2.24
C ALA A 61 -11.52 20.33 -3.47
N SER A 62 -11.44 20.95 -4.64
CA SER A 62 -10.97 20.30 -5.87
C SER A 62 -9.51 19.87 -5.73
N ALA A 63 -8.64 20.71 -5.16
CA ALA A 63 -7.24 20.37 -4.93
C ALA A 63 -7.08 19.21 -3.93
N VAL A 64 -7.88 19.19 -2.85
CA VAL A 64 -7.88 18.10 -1.87
C VAL A 64 -8.38 16.79 -2.49
N LEU A 65 -9.44 16.83 -3.30
CA LEU A 65 -9.94 15.65 -4.01
C LEU A 65 -8.92 15.15 -5.04
N PHE A 66 -8.30 16.05 -5.79
CA PHE A 66 -7.25 15.70 -6.75
C PHE A 66 -6.06 15.06 -6.02
N GLN A 67 -5.61 15.65 -4.90
CA GLN A 67 -4.56 15.09 -4.06
C GLN A 67 -4.93 13.72 -3.48
N ARG A 68 -6.20 13.45 -3.16
CA ARG A 68 -6.61 12.12 -2.70
C ARG A 68 -6.70 11.08 -3.81
N CYS A 69 -7.06 11.48 -5.04
CA CYS A 69 -7.05 10.60 -6.20
C CYS A 69 -5.66 10.37 -6.79
N THR A 70 -4.74 11.32 -6.61
CA THR A 70 -3.35 11.22 -7.09
C THR A 70 -2.35 10.93 -6.00
N ALA A 71 -2.77 10.86 -4.73
CA ALA A 71 -1.93 10.34 -3.66
C ALA A 71 -1.58 8.92 -4.11
N PRO A 72 -0.29 8.60 -4.31
CA PRO A 72 0.08 7.22 -4.50
C PRO A 72 -0.41 6.50 -3.24
N GLU A 73 -1.41 5.63 -3.38
CA GLU A 73 -1.65 4.59 -2.40
C GLU A 73 -0.29 3.93 -2.24
N THR A 74 0.40 4.27 -1.16
CA THR A 74 1.63 3.59 -0.80
C THR A 74 1.14 2.19 -0.54
N PRO A 75 1.45 1.19 -1.41
CA PRO A 75 1.00 -0.16 -1.18
C PRO A 75 1.44 -0.50 0.24
N PRO A 76 0.56 -1.07 1.09
CA PRO A 76 0.96 -1.48 2.43
C PRO A 76 2.29 -2.20 2.27
N ALA A 77 3.33 -1.72 2.95
CA ALA A 77 4.72 -2.08 2.68
C ALA A 77 4.78 -3.59 2.42
N ALA A 78 4.99 -3.97 1.16
CA ALA A 78 4.89 -5.36 0.75
C ALA A 78 5.77 -6.15 1.71
N ALA A 79 5.16 -7.11 2.42
CA ALA A 79 5.88 -7.89 3.41
C ALA A 79 7.20 -8.35 2.78
N PRO A 80 8.34 -8.23 3.48
CA PRO A 80 9.63 -8.61 2.91
C PRO A 80 9.48 -10.03 2.34
N PRO A 81 9.92 -10.27 1.09
CA PRO A 81 9.74 -11.57 0.46
C PRO A 81 10.39 -12.65 1.34
N PRO A 82 9.82 -13.86 1.38
CA PRO A 82 10.35 -14.93 2.20
C PRO A 82 11.80 -15.24 1.82
N ASN A 83 12.69 -15.24 2.82
CA ASN A 83 14.13 -15.39 2.60
C ASN A 83 14.62 -16.83 2.82
N ASN A 84 13.78 -17.69 3.39
CA ASN A 84 14.07 -19.11 3.58
C ASN A 84 12.81 -19.96 3.42
N ALA A 85 13.02 -21.27 3.25
CA ALA A 85 11.98 -22.26 3.05
C ALA A 85 10.83 -22.18 4.07
N ALA A 86 11.16 -22.03 5.36
CA ALA A 86 10.17 -21.99 6.43
C ALA A 86 9.34 -20.70 6.39
N GLU A 87 9.94 -19.57 6.03
CA GLU A 87 9.23 -18.32 5.77
C GLU A 87 8.32 -18.44 4.55
N LEU A 88 8.78 -19.10 3.48
CA LEU A 88 7.97 -19.31 2.29
C LEU A 88 6.75 -20.18 2.58
N THR A 89 6.93 -21.32 3.25
CA THR A 89 5.81 -22.18 3.62
C THR A 89 4.80 -21.42 4.50
N ARG A 90 5.28 -20.67 5.51
CA ARG A 90 4.39 -19.83 6.32
C ARG A 90 3.68 -18.76 5.50
N TRP A 91 4.39 -18.11 4.58
CA TRP A 91 3.82 -17.09 3.70
C TRP A 91 2.75 -17.67 2.80
N VAL A 92 3.00 -18.81 2.14
CA VAL A 92 2.01 -19.48 1.28
C VAL A 92 0.77 -19.87 2.08
N LEU A 93 0.95 -20.38 3.30
CA LEU A 93 -0.14 -20.78 4.18
C LEU A 93 -0.89 -19.60 4.83
N SER A 94 -0.29 -18.41 4.94
CA SER A 94 -0.91 -17.29 5.69
C SER A 94 -2.08 -16.62 4.97
N GLU A 95 -2.19 -16.77 3.65
CA GLU A 95 -3.39 -16.33 2.90
C GLU A 95 -4.38 -17.48 2.69
N ALA A 96 -4.27 -18.58 3.43
CA ALA A 96 -5.39 -19.50 3.54
C ALA A 96 -6.58 -18.68 4.08
N PRO A 97 -7.63 -18.45 3.28
CA PRO A 97 -8.87 -17.87 3.75
C PRO A 97 -9.39 -18.71 4.92
N ALA A 98 -9.90 -18.04 5.95
CA ALA A 98 -10.31 -18.69 7.19
C ALA A 98 -11.44 -19.71 6.96
N GLU A 99 -12.19 -19.55 5.87
CA GLU A 99 -13.22 -20.45 5.39
C GLU A 99 -12.69 -21.77 4.79
N PHE A 100 -11.38 -21.91 4.56
CA PHE A 100 -10.78 -23.18 4.12
C PHE A 100 -10.58 -24.09 5.33
N GLU A 101 -11.69 -24.48 5.96
CA GLU A 101 -11.74 -25.61 6.89
C GLU A 101 -11.54 -26.90 6.08
N GLY A 102 -10.30 -27.15 5.66
CA GLY A 102 -9.94 -28.27 4.80
C GLY A 102 -8.50 -28.70 5.02
N GLU A 103 -8.22 -29.98 4.74
CA GLU A 103 -6.86 -30.51 4.77
C GLU A 103 -6.01 -29.81 3.70
N VAL A 104 -4.85 -29.29 4.10
CA VAL A 104 -3.89 -28.68 3.19
C VAL A 104 -2.87 -29.72 2.73
N MET A 105 -2.73 -29.85 1.41
CA MET A 105 -1.71 -30.66 0.76
C MET A 105 -0.60 -29.74 0.27
N LEU A 106 0.63 -30.02 0.68
CA LEU A 106 1.80 -29.21 0.32
C LEU A 106 2.64 -29.95 -0.72
N LEU A 107 2.89 -29.29 -1.85
CA LEU A 107 3.87 -29.69 -2.85
C LEU A 107 5.04 -28.73 -2.76
N SER A 108 6.26 -29.27 -2.75
CA SER A 108 7.45 -28.47 -2.47
C SER A 108 8.69 -29.03 -3.16
N GLN A 109 9.55 -28.13 -3.64
CA GLN A 109 10.93 -28.44 -3.99
C GLN A 109 11.88 -27.55 -3.18
N LEU A 110 12.06 -27.93 -1.93
CA LEU A 110 12.97 -27.30 -0.99
C LEU A 110 14.21 -28.20 -0.80
N GLY A 111 15.16 -28.14 -1.72
CA GLY A 111 16.51 -28.72 -1.53
C GLY A 111 16.58 -30.24 -1.30
N GLY A 112 15.57 -31.01 -1.72
CA GLY A 112 15.53 -32.47 -1.66
C GLY A 112 14.95 -33.07 -2.96
N PRO A 113 14.83 -34.41 -3.08
CA PRO A 113 14.11 -35.00 -4.21
C PRO A 113 12.70 -34.41 -4.24
N PRO A 114 12.16 -34.11 -5.44
CA PRO A 114 10.86 -33.49 -5.53
C PRO A 114 9.83 -34.34 -4.79
N THR A 115 9.20 -33.78 -3.76
CA THR A 115 7.88 -34.25 -3.30
C THR A 115 6.88 -33.79 -4.37
N GLY A 116 7.04 -34.37 -5.55
CA GLY A 116 6.29 -34.03 -6.76
C GLY A 116 4.97 -34.77 -6.86
N GLU A 117 4.60 -35.55 -5.84
CA GLU A 117 3.32 -36.24 -5.75
C GLU A 117 2.86 -36.41 -4.29
N VAL A 118 1.59 -36.13 -4.02
CA VAL A 118 0.89 -36.31 -2.74
C VAL A 118 -0.40 -37.06 -3.01
N ALA A 119 -0.55 -38.26 -2.45
CA ALA A 119 -1.75 -39.07 -2.58
C ALA A 119 -2.55 -39.14 -1.26
N ARG A 120 -3.88 -39.15 -1.37
CA ARG A 120 -4.85 -39.17 -0.26
C ARG A 120 -6.11 -39.94 -0.63
N VAL A 121 -6.86 -40.34 0.41
CA VAL A 121 -8.23 -40.86 0.29
C VAL A 121 -9.18 -39.74 0.73
N VAL A 122 -10.18 -39.45 -0.09
CA VAL A 122 -11.16 -38.38 0.09
C VAL A 122 -12.53 -39.01 0.31
N ALA A 123 -13.29 -38.45 1.26
CA ALA A 123 -14.65 -38.88 1.55
C ALA A 123 -15.61 -38.56 0.38
N PRO A 124 -16.78 -39.21 0.31
CA PRO A 124 -17.80 -38.84 -0.67
C PRO A 124 -18.24 -37.39 -0.46
N GLY A 125 -18.37 -36.64 -1.56
CA GLY A 125 -18.73 -35.23 -1.53
C GLY A 125 -18.29 -34.47 -2.78
N SER A 126 -18.69 -33.21 -2.84
CA SER A 126 -18.25 -32.25 -3.86
C SER A 126 -17.21 -31.33 -3.25
N TYR A 127 -16.07 -31.19 -3.91
CA TYR A 127 -14.95 -30.42 -3.42
C TYR A 127 -14.40 -29.50 -4.51
N ARG A 128 -13.92 -28.34 -4.10
CA ARG A 128 -13.17 -27.44 -4.95
C ARG A 128 -11.73 -27.33 -4.47
N LEU A 129 -10.79 -27.36 -5.41
CA LEU A 129 -9.38 -27.11 -5.12
C LEU A 129 -9.10 -25.62 -5.15
N HIS A 130 -8.40 -25.17 -4.12
CA HIS A 130 -7.78 -23.85 -4.07
C HIS A 130 -6.27 -24.05 -4.00
N MET A 131 -5.51 -23.21 -4.69
CA MET A 131 -4.06 -23.39 -4.82
C MET A 131 -3.35 -22.06 -4.69
N ARG A 132 -2.15 -22.07 -4.12
CA ARG A 132 -1.27 -20.91 -4.10
C ARG A 132 0.16 -21.35 -4.27
N CYS A 133 0.87 -20.70 -5.20
CA CYS A 133 2.27 -20.98 -5.46
C CYS A 133 3.13 -19.81 -4.96
N GLY A 134 4.16 -20.13 -4.19
CA GLY A 134 5.19 -19.19 -3.77
C GLY A 134 6.57 -19.67 -4.19
N MET A 135 7.49 -18.72 -4.39
CA MET A 135 8.89 -19.00 -4.72
C MET A 135 9.83 -18.20 -3.82
N LEU A 136 10.99 -18.78 -3.52
CA LEU A 136 12.07 -18.11 -2.80
C LEU A 136 12.81 -17.12 -3.70
N GLY A 137 13.25 -16.01 -3.10
CA GLY A 137 14.29 -15.14 -3.64
C GLY A 137 13.84 -13.91 -4.42
N ALA A 138 14.81 -13.03 -4.68
CA ALA A 138 14.62 -11.77 -5.42
C ALA A 138 14.18 -11.97 -6.89
N GLN A 139 14.26 -13.20 -7.41
CA GLN A 139 13.88 -13.58 -8.77
C GLN A 139 12.37 -13.79 -8.97
N ALA A 140 11.58 -13.96 -7.91
CA ALA A 140 10.11 -13.95 -7.99
C ALA A 140 9.57 -12.63 -8.60
N ARG A 141 10.37 -11.55 -8.58
CA ARG A 141 10.06 -10.27 -9.24
C ARG A 141 10.42 -10.21 -10.73
N ARG A 142 11.12 -11.22 -11.27
CA ARG A 142 11.69 -11.20 -12.63
C ARG A 142 11.26 -12.35 -13.52
N LEU A 143 10.84 -13.47 -12.93
CA LEU A 143 10.41 -14.66 -13.67
C LEU A 143 8.96 -14.95 -13.30
N THR A 144 8.06 -14.82 -14.27
CA THR A 144 6.74 -15.45 -14.18
C THR A 144 6.89 -16.85 -14.74
N THR A 145 6.94 -17.84 -13.86
CA THR A 145 6.96 -19.26 -14.25
C THR A 145 5.56 -19.83 -14.08
N SER A 146 5.17 -20.77 -14.92
CA SER A 146 3.95 -21.55 -14.66
C SER A 146 4.29 -22.73 -13.76
N PHE A 147 3.45 -22.97 -12.76
CA PHE A 147 3.40 -24.24 -12.06
C PHE A 147 2.28 -25.07 -12.68
N ASP A 148 2.61 -26.27 -13.12
CA ASP A 148 1.67 -27.21 -13.69
C ASP A 148 1.32 -28.26 -12.62
N LEU A 149 0.09 -28.19 -12.13
CA LEU A 149 -0.49 -29.16 -11.21
C LEU A 149 -1.22 -30.24 -12.02
N GLN A 150 -0.72 -31.47 -11.95
CA GLN A 150 -1.47 -32.65 -12.31
C GLN A 150 -2.32 -33.08 -11.12
N VAL A 151 -3.60 -33.32 -11.37
CA VAL A 151 -4.47 -33.94 -10.38
C VAL A 151 -5.10 -35.17 -10.97
N SER A 152 -5.01 -36.26 -10.23
CA SER A 152 -5.50 -37.56 -10.62
C SER A 152 -6.51 -38.03 -9.58
N THR A 153 -7.69 -38.41 -10.05
CA THR A 153 -8.75 -39.03 -9.27
C THR A 153 -9.10 -40.40 -9.86
N THR A 154 -9.93 -41.17 -9.16
CA THR A 154 -10.49 -42.41 -9.73
C THR A 154 -11.35 -42.16 -10.98
N ALA A 155 -11.94 -40.97 -11.10
CA ALA A 155 -12.79 -40.59 -12.24
C ALA A 155 -11.99 -40.09 -13.46
N GLY A 156 -10.74 -39.66 -13.26
CA GLY A 156 -9.88 -39.15 -14.32
C GLY A 156 -8.79 -38.21 -13.81
N ALA A 157 -7.94 -37.75 -14.74
CA ALA A 157 -6.86 -36.82 -14.46
C ALA A 157 -7.04 -35.50 -15.22
N TYR A 158 -6.64 -34.40 -14.59
CA TYR A 158 -6.70 -33.05 -15.14
C TYR A 158 -5.40 -32.31 -14.81
N MET A 159 -5.10 -31.32 -15.63
CA MET A 159 -3.97 -30.43 -15.45
C MET A 159 -4.45 -29.01 -15.23
N VAL A 160 -3.82 -28.33 -14.27
CA VAL A 160 -4.09 -26.93 -13.96
C VAL A 160 -2.77 -26.18 -13.94
N SER A 161 -2.65 -25.17 -14.78
CA SER A 161 -1.48 -24.29 -14.81
C SER A 161 -1.78 -23.00 -14.06
N MET A 162 -0.86 -22.56 -13.21
CA MET A 162 -0.99 -21.29 -12.49
C MET A 162 0.33 -20.52 -12.48
N PRO A 163 0.30 -19.17 -12.48
CA PRO A 163 1.52 -18.40 -12.31
C PRO A 163 2.13 -18.65 -10.93
N CYS A 164 3.46 -18.60 -10.87
CA CYS A 164 4.22 -18.64 -9.63
C CYS A 164 5.21 -17.46 -9.61
N PRO A 165 5.24 -16.63 -8.54
CA PRO A 165 4.31 -16.65 -7.41
C PRO A 165 2.88 -16.25 -7.82
N SER A 166 1.89 -16.58 -6.99
CA SER A 166 0.48 -16.24 -7.19
C SER A 166 -0.24 -15.88 -5.91
N THR A 167 -1.37 -15.19 -6.07
CA THR A 167 -2.45 -15.16 -5.07
C THR A 167 -3.14 -16.52 -5.03
N VAL A 168 -4.04 -16.73 -4.07
CA VAL A 168 -4.90 -17.92 -4.06
C VAL A 168 -5.71 -17.99 -5.37
N VAL A 169 -5.57 -19.09 -6.10
CA VAL A 169 -6.30 -19.41 -7.33
C VAL A 169 -7.30 -20.50 -7.01
N ARG A 170 -8.54 -20.31 -7.44
CA ARG A 170 -9.60 -21.31 -7.36
C ARG A 170 -9.62 -22.13 -8.65
N MET A 171 -9.66 -23.46 -8.52
CA MET A 171 -9.90 -24.34 -9.66
C MET A 171 -11.37 -24.28 -10.06
N GLU A 172 -11.64 -24.13 -11.35
CA GLU A 172 -13.03 -24.08 -11.87
C GLU A 172 -13.73 -25.44 -11.76
N HIS A 173 -12.97 -26.53 -11.94
CA HIS A 173 -13.51 -27.87 -11.89
C HIS A 173 -13.85 -28.29 -10.45
N VAL A 174 -15.04 -28.86 -10.27
CA VAL A 174 -15.49 -29.42 -8.99
C VAL A 174 -15.27 -30.92 -9.01
N LEU A 175 -14.62 -31.42 -7.96
CA LEU A 175 -14.32 -32.83 -7.77
C LEU A 175 -15.47 -33.48 -7.05
N THR A 176 -16.12 -34.43 -7.71
CA THR A 176 -17.24 -35.15 -7.13
C THR A 176 -16.82 -36.58 -6.88
N PHE A 177 -16.91 -37.00 -5.62
CA PHE A 177 -16.66 -38.36 -5.18
C PHE A 177 -17.98 -38.96 -4.71
N THR A 178 -18.48 -39.99 -5.40
CA THR A 178 -19.72 -40.71 -4.99
C THR A 178 -19.47 -41.74 -3.90
N GLU A 179 -18.21 -42.15 -3.74
CA GLU A 179 -17.72 -43.09 -2.73
C GLU A 179 -16.34 -42.63 -2.27
N LEU A 180 -15.69 -43.38 -1.37
CA LEU A 180 -14.30 -43.09 -0.99
C LEU A 180 -13.40 -43.11 -2.23
N GLY A 181 -12.78 -41.98 -2.55
CA GLY A 181 -11.98 -41.81 -3.75
C GLY A 181 -10.51 -41.56 -3.47
N GLY A 182 -9.64 -42.03 -4.36
CA GLY A 182 -8.24 -41.62 -4.36
C GLY A 182 -8.08 -40.25 -5.02
N LEU A 183 -7.29 -39.38 -4.39
CA LEU A 183 -6.82 -38.12 -4.94
C LEU A 183 -5.29 -38.13 -4.93
N SER A 184 -4.65 -37.99 -6.08
CA SER A 184 -3.21 -37.75 -6.19
C SER A 184 -2.98 -36.38 -6.82
N LEU A 185 -2.12 -35.59 -6.20
CA LEU A 185 -1.67 -34.30 -6.68
C LEU A 185 -0.20 -34.41 -7.02
N GLY A 186 0.18 -34.16 -8.26
CA GLY A 186 1.57 -34.00 -8.63
C GLY A 186 1.81 -32.68 -9.33
N GLY A 187 3.04 -32.20 -9.35
CA GLY A 187 3.29 -30.98 -10.08
C GLY A 187 4.75 -30.61 -10.23
N TYR A 188 4.98 -29.74 -11.19
CA TYR A 188 6.30 -29.26 -11.55
C TYR A 188 6.24 -27.79 -11.95
N LEU A 189 7.34 -27.10 -11.70
CA LEU A 189 7.52 -25.73 -12.15
C LEU A 189 8.06 -25.80 -13.58
N SER A 190 7.33 -25.22 -14.53
CA SER A 190 7.80 -24.99 -15.90
C SER A 190 8.76 -23.79 -15.88
N ALA A 191 9.99 -24.07 -15.46
CA ALA A 191 11.04 -23.08 -15.26
C ALA A 191 12.40 -23.63 -15.74
N PRO A 192 13.38 -22.77 -16.07
CA PRO A 192 14.73 -23.21 -16.39
C PRO A 192 15.33 -24.03 -15.24
N GLU A 193 16.29 -24.91 -15.53
CA GLU A 193 16.86 -25.90 -14.58
C GLU A 193 17.39 -25.31 -13.25
N ASP A 194 17.64 -23.99 -13.20
CA ASP A 194 18.06 -23.23 -12.01
C ASP A 194 16.91 -22.54 -11.27
N ALA A 195 15.67 -23.03 -11.42
CA ALA A 195 14.51 -22.39 -10.82
C ALA A 195 14.60 -22.32 -9.30
N ALA A 196 14.20 -21.16 -8.76
CA ALA A 196 14.21 -20.96 -7.33
C ALA A 196 13.31 -21.96 -6.60
N PRO A 197 13.65 -22.34 -5.35
CA PRO A 197 12.81 -23.24 -4.57
C PRO A 197 11.39 -22.72 -4.46
N TYR A 198 10.41 -23.60 -4.61
CA TYR A 198 8.99 -23.25 -4.57
C TYR A 198 8.23 -24.08 -3.54
N VAL A 199 7.09 -23.53 -3.13
CA VAL A 199 6.09 -24.20 -2.30
C VAL A 199 4.73 -23.92 -2.91
N VAL A 200 3.94 -24.96 -3.10
CA VAL A 200 2.54 -24.88 -3.51
C VAL A 200 1.69 -25.46 -2.40
N ALA A 201 0.75 -24.66 -1.89
CA ALA A 201 -0.32 -25.17 -1.05
C ALA A 201 -1.54 -25.42 -1.89
N VAL A 202 -2.16 -26.59 -1.68
CA VAL A 202 -3.42 -26.98 -2.28
C VAL A 202 -4.40 -27.29 -1.16
N TRP A 203 -5.51 -26.56 -1.11
CA TRP A 203 -6.60 -26.77 -0.17
C TRP A 203 -7.74 -27.48 -0.89
N LEU A 204 -8.24 -28.55 -0.27
CA LEU A 204 -9.45 -29.23 -0.70
C LEU A 204 -10.61 -28.71 0.16
N VAL A 205 -11.49 -27.92 -0.44
CA VAL A 205 -12.59 -27.26 0.26
C VAL A 205 -13.90 -27.93 -0.13
N PRO A 206 -14.73 -28.43 0.80
CA PRO A 206 -16.05 -28.95 0.46
C PRO A 206 -16.93 -27.82 -0.08
N GLU A 207 -17.67 -28.10 -1.16
CA GLU A 207 -18.76 -27.22 -1.57
C GLU A 207 -19.94 -27.50 -0.64
N GLU A 208 -20.39 -26.51 0.13
CA GLU A 208 -21.67 -26.60 0.81
C GLU A 208 -22.77 -26.80 -0.26
N GLY A 209 -23.54 -27.88 -0.10
CA GLY A 209 -24.67 -28.15 -0.98
C GLY A 209 -25.74 -27.08 -0.82
N ASP A 210 -26.16 -26.49 -1.94
CA ASP A 210 -27.47 -25.84 -2.07
C ASP A 210 -28.61 -26.84 -1.82
#